data_AF-A0A5W5JMP3-F1
#
_entry.id   AF-A0A5W5JMP3-F1
#
_cell.length_a   1.000
_cell.length_b   1.000
_cell.length_c   1.000
_cell.angle_alpha   90.00
_cell.angle_beta   90.00
_cell.angle_gamma   90.00
#
_symmetry.space_group_name_H-M   'P 1'
#
loop_
_entity.id
_entity.type
_entity.pdbx_description
1 polymer ?
#
loop_
_entity_poly.entity_id
_entity_poly.type
_entity_poly.pdbx_seq_one_letter_code
_entity_poly.pdbx_strand_id
1 'polypeptide(L)'
;MQPTNKITQQQFDDIQRAILAAANATTKKNAKIPLEKAKYIHSQLRHQLSDYVDEKLTAAINCAEDAAGNVKGKARLLENVDHYLYLFKLKVTFE
;
A
#
# COMPACT_ATOMS: atom_id res chain seq x y z
N MET A 1 10.71 -5.32 20.58
CA MET A 1 11.62 -5.80 19.52
C MET A 1 11.93 -4.62 18.62
N GLN A 2 13.17 -4.51 18.12
CA GLN A 2 13.47 -3.51 17.09
C GLN A 2 12.86 -3.97 15.75
N PRO A 3 12.32 -3.04 14.94
CA PRO A 3 11.79 -3.37 13.63
C PRO A 3 12.91 -3.86 12.70
N THR A 4 12.66 -4.92 11.94
CA THR A 4 13.64 -5.52 11.04
C THR A 4 13.52 -5.02 9.60
N ASN A 5 12.37 -4.46 9.23
CA ASN A 5 11.94 -4.20 7.85
C ASN A 5 12.04 -5.44 6.94
N LYS A 6 12.07 -6.64 7.53
CA LYS A 6 12.10 -7.90 6.78
C LYS A 6 10.69 -8.39 6.53
N ILE A 7 10.37 -8.62 5.27
CA ILE A 7 9.09 -9.20 4.82
C ILE A 7 9.38 -10.21 3.73
N THR A 8 8.47 -11.14 3.49
CA THR A 8 8.62 -12.07 2.35
C THR A 8 8.25 -11.37 1.04
N GLN A 9 8.80 -11.87 -0.08
CA GLN A 9 8.41 -11.40 -1.40
C GLN A 9 6.89 -11.53 -1.62
N GLN A 10 6.29 -12.61 -1.14
CA GLN A 10 4.85 -12.85 -1.23
C GLN A 10 4.04 -11.78 -0.47
N GLN A 11 4.47 -11.39 0.74
CA GLN A 11 3.81 -10.32 1.50
C GLN A 11 3.86 -8.98 0.76
N PHE A 12 5.02 -8.67 0.15
CA PHE A 12 5.18 -7.47 -0.67
C PHE A 12 4.26 -7.50 -1.90
N ASP A 13 4.26 -8.59 -2.65
CA ASP A 13 3.45 -8.74 -3.86
C ASP A 13 1.95 -8.67 -3.54
N ASP A 14 1.52 -9.28 -2.43
CA ASP A 14 0.12 -9.27 -2.02
C ASP A 14 -0.37 -7.87 -1.61
N ILE A 15 0.43 -7.13 -0.84
CA ILE A 15 0.05 -5.77 -0.44
C ILE A 15 0.12 -4.80 -1.62
N GLN A 16 1.15 -4.92 -2.47
CA GLN A 16 1.27 -4.11 -3.68
C GLN A 16 0.06 -4.33 -4.60
N ARG A 17 -0.30 -5.60 -4.85
CA ARG A 17 -1.45 -5.94 -5.69
C ARG A 17 -2.76 -5.40 -5.10
N ALA A 18 -2.95 -5.50 -3.79
CA ALA A 18 -4.15 -5.00 -3.13
C ALA A 18 -4.27 -3.46 -3.24
N ILE A 19 -3.17 -2.74 -3.01
CA ILE A 19 -3.11 -1.26 -3.14
C ILE A 19 -3.39 -0.84 -4.59
N LEU A 20 -2.75 -1.47 -5.57
CA LEU A 20 -2.95 -1.14 -6.98
C LEU A 20 -4.36 -1.48 -7.46
N ALA A 21 -4.94 -2.60 -7.01
CA ALA A 21 -6.33 -2.95 -7.33
C ALA A 21 -7.33 -1.96 -6.73
N ALA A 22 -7.09 -1.50 -5.50
CA ALA A 22 -7.89 -0.44 -4.87
C ALA A 22 -7.83 0.87 -5.67
N ALA A 23 -6.61 1.34 -5.98
CA ALA A 23 -6.40 2.61 -6.65
C ALA A 23 -7.00 2.63 -8.08
N ASN A 24 -6.89 1.52 -8.80
CA ASN A 24 -7.41 1.38 -10.16
C ASN A 24 -8.91 1.08 -10.23
N ALA A 25 -9.57 0.79 -9.11
CA ALA A 25 -11.00 0.52 -9.10
C ALA A 25 -11.80 1.71 -9.67
N THR A 26 -12.74 1.42 -10.56
CA THR A 26 -13.61 2.41 -11.23
C THR A 26 -14.70 2.95 -10.31
N THR A 27 -15.01 2.25 -9.22
CA THR A 27 -15.96 2.67 -8.19
C THR A 27 -15.40 2.42 -6.79
N LYS A 28 -15.81 3.24 -5.82
CA LYS A 28 -15.45 3.04 -4.41
C LYS A 28 -15.95 1.70 -3.86
N LYS A 29 -17.09 1.21 -4.36
CA LYS A 29 -17.63 -0.12 -4.02
C LYS A 29 -16.65 -1.24 -4.41
N ASN A 30 -16.09 -1.17 -5.63
CA ASN A 30 -15.13 -2.16 -6.11
C ASN A 30 -13.77 -2.04 -5.41
N ALA A 31 -13.40 -0.85 -4.94
CA ALA A 31 -12.17 -0.62 -4.18
C ALA A 31 -12.21 -1.19 -2.76
N LYS A 32 -13.40 -1.42 -2.19
CA LYS A 32 -13.57 -1.77 -0.77
C LYS A 32 -12.79 -3.03 -0.38
N ILE A 33 -13.00 -4.15 -1.09
CA ILE A 33 -12.36 -5.43 -0.76
C ILE A 33 -10.83 -5.35 -0.90
N PRO A 34 -10.26 -4.80 -1.99
CA PRO A 34 -8.82 -4.57 -2.08
C PRO A 34 -8.26 -3.66 -0.97
N LEU A 35 -8.96 -2.58 -0.60
CA LEU A 35 -8.54 -1.68 0.49
C LEU A 35 -8.53 -2.40 1.84
N GLU A 36 -9.57 -3.18 2.14
CA GLU A 36 -9.65 -3.98 3.36
C GLU A 36 -8.51 -5.01 3.41
N LYS A 37 -8.21 -5.66 2.28
CA LYS A 37 -7.07 -6.58 2.16
C LYS A 37 -5.74 -5.86 2.39
N ALA A 38 -5.53 -4.68 1.81
CA ALA A 38 -4.31 -3.90 2.00
C ALA A 38 -4.14 -3.49 3.47
N LYS A 39 -5.19 -2.99 4.11
CA LYS A 39 -5.20 -2.61 5.55
C LYS A 39 -4.96 -3.82 6.45
N TYR A 40 -5.53 -4.98 6.12
CA TYR A 40 -5.27 -6.22 6.83
C TYR A 40 -3.81 -6.63 6.75
N ILE A 41 -3.22 -6.73 5.55
CA ILE A 41 -1.81 -7.11 5.39
C ILE A 41 -0.90 -6.10 6.09
N HIS A 42 -1.19 -4.79 5.96
CA HIS A 42 -0.45 -3.74 6.66
C HIS A 42 -0.44 -3.95 8.18
N SER A 43 -1.59 -4.28 8.78
CA SER A 43 -1.68 -4.58 10.22
C SER A 43 -0.78 -5.76 10.64
N GLN A 44 -0.64 -6.77 9.77
CA GLN A 44 0.22 -7.93 10.03
C GLN A 44 1.70 -7.55 9.94
N LEU A 45 2.07 -6.66 9.01
CA LEU A 45 3.46 -6.24 8.83
C LEU A 45 3.92 -5.20 9.85
N ARG A 46 3.00 -4.44 10.45
CA ARG A 46 3.31 -3.24 11.26
C ARG A 46 4.38 -3.45 12.33
N HIS A 47 4.38 -4.60 13.01
CA HIS A 47 5.36 -4.91 14.05
C HIS A 47 6.78 -5.18 13.52
N GLN A 48 6.92 -5.45 12.22
CA GLN A 48 8.19 -5.68 11.53
C GLN A 48 8.76 -4.38 10.93
N LEU A 49 7.92 -3.38 10.70
CA LEU A 49 8.27 -2.14 10.01
C LEU A 49 8.74 -1.07 11.01
N SER A 50 9.77 -0.34 10.62
CA SER A 50 10.14 0.92 11.30
C SER A 50 9.11 2.01 11.01
N ASP A 51 9.01 3.00 11.89
CA ASP A 51 8.03 4.09 11.80
C ASP A 51 8.01 4.76 10.42
N TYR A 52 9.18 5.03 9.84
CA TYR A 52 9.30 5.60 8.50
C TYR A 52 8.70 4.68 7.43
N VAL A 53 8.94 3.37 7.51
CA VAL A 53 8.47 2.39 6.51
C VAL A 53 6.97 2.16 6.67
N ASP A 54 6.48 2.10 7.90
CA ASP A 54 5.06 2.08 8.26
C ASP A 54 4.33 3.31 7.68
N GLU A 55 4.94 4.50 7.81
CA GLU A 55 4.40 5.74 7.27
C GLU A 55 4.30 5.71 5.74
N LYS A 56 5.32 5.20 5.02
CA LYS A 56 5.25 5.11 3.54
C LYS A 56 4.21 4.11 3.06
N LEU A 57 4.07 2.99 3.75
CA LEU A 57 3.01 2.03 3.44
C LEU A 57 1.62 2.61 3.71
N THR A 58 1.45 3.31 4.83
CA THR A 58 0.21 4.02 5.19
C THR A 58 -0.13 5.08 4.13
N ALA A 59 0.86 5.86 3.69
CA ALA A 59 0.68 6.88 2.66
C ALA A 59 0.24 6.26 1.32
N ALA A 60 0.81 5.12 0.92
CA ALA A 60 0.39 4.40 -0.27
C ALA A 60 -1.08 3.94 -0.19
N ILE A 61 -1.51 3.42 0.96
CA ILE A 61 -2.90 3.00 1.20
C ILE A 61 -3.85 4.20 1.14
N ASN A 62 -3.49 5.32 1.76
CA ASN A 62 -4.30 6.54 1.74
C ASN A 62 -4.43 7.10 0.30
N CYS A 63 -3.34 7.16 -0.45
CA CYS A 63 -3.39 7.58 -1.86
C CYS A 63 -4.22 6.63 -2.73
N ALA A 64 -4.21 5.33 -2.45
CA ALA A 64 -5.06 4.37 -3.14
C ALA A 64 -6.55 4.56 -2.81
N GLU A 65 -6.86 4.90 -1.55
CA GLU A 65 -8.22 5.26 -1.12
C GLU A 65 -8.71 6.55 -1.78
N ASP A 66 -7.83 7.55 -1.91
CA ASP A 66 -8.14 8.80 -2.63
C ASP A 66 -8.32 8.58 -4.14
N ALA A 67 -7.50 7.71 -4.74
CA ALA A 67 -7.57 7.35 -6.16
C ALA A 67 -8.80 6.50 -6.50
N ALA A 68 -9.42 5.87 -5.51
CA ALA A 68 -10.52 4.92 -5.71
C ALA A 68 -11.77 5.60 -6.31
N GLY A 69 -12.29 4.99 -7.39
CA GLY A 69 -13.46 5.49 -8.10
C GLY A 69 -13.11 6.37 -9.31
N ASN A 70 -14.12 7.10 -9.79
CA ASN A 70 -13.98 8.08 -10.86
C ASN A 70 -13.74 9.47 -10.27
N VAL A 71 -12.50 9.75 -9.88
CA VAL A 71 -12.10 11.00 -9.21
C VAL A 71 -11.33 11.92 -10.16
N LYS A 72 -11.52 13.23 -10.00
CA LYS A 72 -10.73 14.23 -10.75
C LYS A 72 -9.28 14.16 -10.30
N GLY A 73 -8.34 14.14 -11.26
CA GLY A 73 -6.91 14.08 -10.95
C GLY A 73 -6.41 12.68 -10.58
N LYS A 74 -7.15 11.62 -10.92
CA LYS A 74 -6.78 10.21 -10.66
C LYS A 74 -5.35 9.87 -11.10
N ALA A 75 -4.89 10.36 -12.25
CA ALA A 75 -3.53 10.11 -12.73
C ALA A 75 -2.46 10.55 -11.71
N ARG A 76 -2.59 11.76 -11.15
CA ARG A 76 -1.68 12.27 -10.12
C ARG A 76 -1.77 11.46 -8.82
N LEU A 77 -2.95 10.98 -8.46
CA LEU A 77 -3.12 10.13 -7.28
C LEU A 77 -2.44 8.77 -7.48
N LEU A 78 -2.52 8.20 -8.70
CA LEU A 78 -1.81 6.97 -9.05
C LEU A 78 -0.28 7.17 -9.02
N GLU A 79 0.23 8.30 -9.53
CA GLU A 79 1.66 8.64 -9.40
C GLU A 79 2.11 8.69 -7.94
N ASN A 80 1.27 9.22 -7.03
CA ASN A 80 1.57 9.22 -5.59
C ASN A 80 1.56 7.80 -5.01
N VAL A 81 0.62 6.94 -5.43
CA VAL A 81 0.58 5.53 -5.03
C VAL A 81 1.90 4.84 -5.42
N ASP A 82 2.32 5.00 -6.68
CA ASP A 82 3.55 4.41 -7.19
C ASP A 82 4.78 4.96 -6.46
N HIS A 83 4.82 6.26 -6.18
CA HIS A 83 5.89 6.89 -5.42
C HIS A 83 6.04 6.30 -4.01
N TYR A 84 4.95 6.18 -3.25
CA TYR A 84 5.01 5.64 -1.90
C TYR A 84 5.27 4.14 -1.86
N LEU A 85 4.73 3.36 -2.82
CA LEU A 85 5.07 1.95 -2.98
C LEU A 85 6.56 1.75 -3.30
N TYR A 86 7.13 2.62 -4.14
CA TYR A 86 8.56 2.60 -4.44
C TYR A 86 9.40 2.90 -3.19
N LEU A 87 9.05 3.93 -2.42
CA LEU A 87 9.74 4.25 -1.16
C LEU A 87 9.63 3.13 -0.13
N PHE A 88 8.47 2.48 -0.03
CA PHE A 88 8.28 1.29 0.80
C PHE A 88 9.19 0.15 0.34
N LYS A 89 9.17 -0.19 -0.95
CA LYS A 89 10.02 -1.24 -1.55
C LYS A 89 11.51 -1.03 -1.29
N LEU A 90 11.99 0.21 -1.39
CA LEU A 90 13.41 0.54 -1.17
C LEU A 90 13.88 0.32 0.28
N LYS A 91 12.96 0.26 1.24
CA LYS A 91 13.28 0.21 2.67
C LYS A 91 12.96 -1.13 3.33
N VAL A 92 12.35 -2.05 2.59
CA VAL A 92 12.16 -3.43 3.02
C VAL A 92 13.27 -4.31 2.47
N THR A 93 13.57 -5.38 3.20
CA THR A 93 14.47 -6.45 2.76
C THR A 93 13.70 -7.75 2.67
N PHE A 94 14.00 -8.56 1.66
CA PHE A 94 13.33 -9.85 1.46
C PHE A 94 14.08 -10.96 2.18
N GLU A 95 13.31 -11.81 2.88
CA GLU A 95 13.81 -13.06 3.47
C GLU A 95 13.93 -14.17 2.44
#